data_AF-A0A832D3L8-F1
#
_entry.id   AF-A0A832D3L8-F1
#
_cell.length_a   1.000
_cell.length_b   1.000
_cell.length_c   1.000
_cell.angle_alpha   90.00
_cell.angle_beta   90.00
_cell.angle_gamma   90.00
#
_symmetry.space_group_name_H-M   'P 1'
#
loop_
_entity.id
_entity.type
_entity.pdbx_description
1 polymer ?
#
loop_
_entity_poly.entity_id
_entity_poly.type
_entity_poly.pdbx_seq_one_letter_code
_entity_poly.pdbx_strand_id
1 'polypeptide(L)'
;MFLSFTSLSLNREFYLSQVEYEFCRDEYFDYIAYRELAKIEGNSELKSILEEFSEQERKHYEFWKSFSGDCSGYSRLKLFLLILSRRILGLTFTLKLLERHESRVIESYKLYLSRLNGEARSRLEEIIRDEITHEKSWLDEMAEKESIVKYLGFIALGLADAIVEITGTHAGFLGATEVTLVAGVAGLIVGLSAAISMSGAAYLQAKHGGLEEKLRP
;
A
#
# COMPACT_ATOMS: atom_id res chain seq x y z
N MET A 1 -45.61 -18.07 -12.74
CA MET A 1 -44.22 -18.51 -12.92
C MET A 1 -43.35 -17.55 -13.73
N PHE A 2 -43.92 -16.66 -14.55
CA PHE A 2 -43.14 -15.69 -15.36
C PHE A 2 -42.59 -14.47 -14.60
N LEU A 3 -43.19 -14.06 -13.47
CA LEU A 3 -42.76 -12.87 -12.72
C LEU A 3 -41.48 -13.07 -11.87
N SER A 4 -41.14 -14.33 -11.53
CA SER A 4 -39.94 -14.62 -10.72
C SER A 4 -38.66 -14.70 -11.55
N PHE A 5 -38.77 -14.90 -12.87
CA PHE A 5 -37.61 -15.05 -13.77
C PHE A 5 -37.09 -13.68 -14.21
N THR A 6 -38.02 -12.74 -14.47
CA THR A 6 -37.71 -11.34 -14.80
C THR A 6 -37.14 -10.56 -13.61
N SER A 7 -37.62 -10.81 -12.37
CA SER A 7 -37.01 -10.19 -11.18
C SER A 7 -35.59 -10.69 -10.92
N LEU A 8 -35.30 -11.96 -11.22
CA LEU A 8 -33.97 -12.56 -11.05
C LEU A 8 -32.99 -12.04 -12.11
N SER A 9 -33.44 -11.85 -13.36
CA SER A 9 -32.62 -11.31 -14.44
C SER A 9 -32.30 -9.82 -14.24
N LEU A 10 -33.29 -9.02 -13.82
CA LEU A 10 -33.11 -7.59 -13.50
C LEU A 10 -32.15 -7.38 -12.31
N ASN A 11 -32.27 -8.17 -11.25
CA ASN A 11 -31.34 -8.11 -10.12
C ASN A 11 -29.92 -8.53 -10.53
N ARG A 12 -29.79 -9.47 -11.47
CA ARG A 12 -28.50 -9.92 -11.99
C ARG A 12 -27.85 -8.86 -12.88
N GLU A 13 -28.58 -8.24 -13.80
CA GLU A 13 -28.06 -7.14 -14.64
C GLU A 13 -27.69 -5.91 -13.80
N PHE A 14 -28.51 -5.54 -12.81
CA PHE A 14 -28.19 -4.47 -11.90
C PHE A 14 -26.90 -4.76 -11.10
N TYR A 15 -26.75 -5.97 -10.56
CA TYR A 15 -25.55 -6.37 -9.84
C TYR A 15 -24.30 -6.37 -10.75
N LEU A 16 -24.44 -6.79 -12.01
CA LEU A 16 -23.35 -6.77 -13.00
C LEU A 16 -22.88 -5.34 -13.30
N SER A 17 -23.82 -4.43 -13.53
CA SER A 17 -23.50 -3.02 -13.77
C SER A 17 -22.78 -2.38 -12.58
N GLN A 18 -23.10 -2.80 -11.34
CA GLN A 18 -22.41 -2.32 -10.15
C GLN A 18 -20.97 -2.83 -10.07
N VAL A 19 -20.74 -4.12 -10.34
CA VAL A 19 -19.39 -4.71 -10.31
C VAL A 19 -18.49 -4.08 -11.38
N GLU A 20 -18.99 -3.93 -12.60
CA GLU A 20 -18.24 -3.30 -13.70
C GLU A 20 -17.93 -1.83 -13.39
N TYR A 21 -18.87 -1.12 -12.76
CA TYR A 21 -18.67 0.26 -12.31
C TYR A 21 -17.61 0.36 -11.20
N GLU A 22 -17.61 -0.56 -10.23
CA GLU A 22 -16.61 -0.61 -9.17
C GLU A 22 -15.21 -0.83 -9.73
N PHE A 23 -15.03 -1.81 -10.61
CA PHE A 23 -13.76 -2.05 -11.31
C PHE A 23 -13.30 -0.81 -12.07
N CYS A 24 -14.19 -0.24 -12.89
CA CYS A 24 -13.90 0.97 -13.65
C CYS A 24 -13.45 2.14 -12.75
N ARG A 25 -14.13 2.35 -11.62
CA ARG A 25 -13.84 3.46 -10.70
C ARG A 25 -12.52 3.27 -9.98
N ASP A 26 -12.19 2.04 -9.60
CA ASP A 26 -10.95 1.73 -8.89
C ASP A 26 -9.76 1.91 -9.82
N GLU A 27 -9.80 1.34 -11.03
CA GLU A 27 -8.83 1.52 -12.11
C GLU A 27 -8.64 3.00 -12.50
N TYR A 28 -9.73 3.75 -12.54
CA TYR A 28 -9.67 5.20 -12.76
C TYR A 28 -8.96 5.93 -11.62
N PHE A 29 -9.18 5.52 -10.36
CA PHE A 29 -8.49 6.12 -9.23
C PHE A 29 -6.99 5.82 -9.26
N ASP A 30 -6.61 4.60 -9.62
CA ASP A 30 -5.21 4.17 -9.66
C ASP A 30 -4.46 4.89 -10.79
N TYR A 31 -5.08 5.03 -11.97
CA TYR A 31 -4.61 5.93 -13.03
C TYR A 31 -4.29 7.34 -12.52
N ILE A 32 -5.25 7.97 -11.82
CA ILE A 32 -5.07 9.33 -11.31
C ILE A 32 -4.00 9.37 -10.21
N ALA A 33 -3.97 8.38 -9.32
CA ALA A 33 -3.01 8.27 -8.24
C ALA A 33 -1.58 8.22 -8.78
N TYR A 34 -1.30 7.31 -9.71
CA TYR A 34 0.01 7.18 -10.34
C TYR A 34 0.44 8.45 -11.06
N ARG A 35 -0.47 9.06 -11.81
CA ARG A 35 -0.19 10.32 -12.52
C ARG A 35 0.16 11.46 -11.58
N GLU A 36 -0.56 11.61 -10.46
CA GLU A 36 -0.27 12.68 -9.50
C GLU A 36 1.00 12.40 -8.69
N LEU A 37 1.31 11.13 -8.39
CA LEU A 37 2.59 10.73 -7.79
C LEU A 37 3.76 11.04 -8.71
N ALA A 38 3.66 10.73 -10.01
CA ALA A 38 4.69 11.03 -11.01
C ALA A 38 5.00 12.54 -11.11
N LYS A 39 3.99 13.41 -10.98
CA LYS A 39 4.17 14.87 -11.04
C LYS A 39 5.00 15.42 -9.89
N ILE A 40 4.90 14.81 -8.71
CA ILE A 40 5.61 15.27 -7.51
C ILE A 40 6.91 14.51 -7.27
N GLU A 41 7.21 13.50 -8.09
CA GLU A 41 8.41 12.70 -7.98
C GLU A 41 9.63 13.46 -8.52
N GLY A 42 10.68 13.53 -7.70
CA GLY A 42 11.91 14.26 -8.02
C GLY A 42 12.93 13.42 -8.76
N ASN A 43 12.92 12.10 -8.56
CA ASN A 43 13.81 11.18 -9.25
C ASN A 43 13.26 10.86 -10.66
N SER A 44 14.03 11.13 -11.71
CA SER A 44 13.62 10.93 -13.09
C SER A 44 13.32 9.47 -13.44
N GLU A 45 14.04 8.52 -12.85
CA GLU A 45 13.83 7.10 -13.05
C GLU A 45 12.49 6.68 -12.43
N LEU A 46 12.30 6.96 -11.13
CA LEU A 46 11.05 6.66 -10.42
C LEU A 46 9.83 7.32 -11.09
N LYS A 47 10.00 8.56 -11.55
CA LYS A 47 8.97 9.28 -12.28
C LYS A 47 8.57 8.56 -13.56
N SER A 48 9.52 8.14 -14.39
CA SER A 48 9.24 7.40 -15.64
C SER A 48 8.45 6.13 -15.36
N ILE A 49 8.82 5.43 -14.28
CA ILE A 49 8.19 4.18 -13.89
C ILE A 49 6.73 4.42 -13.41
N LEU A 50 6.48 5.50 -12.64
CA LEU A 50 5.11 5.92 -12.27
C LEU A 50 4.26 6.38 -13.48
N GLU A 51 4.88 6.99 -14.50
CA GLU A 51 4.18 7.38 -15.73
C GLU A 51 3.77 6.17 -16.56
N GLU A 52 4.63 5.14 -16.66
CA GLU A 52 4.31 3.87 -17.31
C GLU A 52 3.10 3.20 -16.68
N PHE A 53 3.09 3.15 -15.34
CA PHE A 53 1.98 2.64 -14.54
C PHE A 53 0.69 3.40 -14.74
N SER A 54 0.76 4.72 -14.69
CA SER A 54 -0.38 5.56 -15.02
C SER A 54 -0.95 5.20 -16.40
N GLU A 55 -0.13 4.89 -17.40
CA GLU A 55 -0.62 4.52 -18.73
C GLU A 55 -1.18 3.10 -18.80
N GLN A 56 -0.72 2.17 -17.96
CA GLN A 56 -1.28 0.82 -17.85
C GLN A 56 -2.67 0.86 -17.22
N GLU A 57 -2.81 1.50 -16.06
CA GLU A 57 -4.12 1.69 -15.39
C GLU A 57 -5.11 2.44 -16.27
N ARG A 58 -4.63 3.40 -17.08
CA ARG A 58 -5.51 4.08 -18.06
C ARG A 58 -6.13 3.09 -19.05
N LYS A 59 -5.37 2.10 -19.54
CA LYS A 59 -5.87 1.08 -20.48
C LYS A 59 -6.88 0.14 -19.82
N HIS A 60 -6.66 -0.20 -18.55
CA HIS A 60 -7.56 -1.03 -17.75
C HIS A 60 -8.87 -0.29 -17.47
N TYR A 61 -8.78 0.98 -17.04
CA TYR A 61 -9.92 1.90 -16.94
C TYR A 61 -10.70 1.96 -18.25
N GLU A 62 -10.03 2.15 -19.39
CA GLU A 62 -10.71 2.21 -20.71
C GLU A 62 -11.43 0.91 -21.07
N PHE A 63 -10.85 -0.24 -20.70
CA PHE A 63 -11.51 -1.53 -20.85
C PHE A 63 -12.80 -1.59 -20.04
N TRP A 64 -12.75 -1.30 -18.74
CA TRP A 64 -13.93 -1.36 -17.88
C TRP A 64 -14.97 -0.27 -18.16
N LYS A 65 -14.53 0.89 -18.64
CA LYS A 65 -15.40 1.98 -19.13
C LYS A 65 -16.25 1.52 -20.31
N SER A 66 -15.73 0.62 -21.15
CA SER A 66 -16.49 0.09 -22.28
C SER A 66 -17.70 -0.76 -21.87
N PHE A 67 -17.68 -1.33 -20.65
CA PHE A 67 -18.78 -2.11 -20.07
C PHE A 67 -19.69 -1.25 -19.17
N SER A 68 -19.09 -0.48 -18.26
CA SER A 68 -19.82 0.26 -17.22
C SER A 68 -20.34 1.64 -17.63
N GLY A 69 -19.81 2.20 -18.73
CA GLY A 69 -20.06 3.59 -19.11
C GLY A 69 -19.15 4.56 -18.34
N ASP A 70 -19.67 5.73 -17.95
CA ASP A 70 -18.87 6.75 -17.28
C ASP A 70 -18.77 6.51 -15.76
N CYS A 71 -17.55 6.20 -15.31
CA CYS A 71 -17.22 5.95 -13.91
C CYS A 71 -16.22 6.99 -13.34
N SER A 72 -16.08 8.16 -13.98
CA SER A 72 -15.01 9.16 -13.75
C SER A 72 -15.02 9.93 -12.41
N GLY A 73 -15.49 9.33 -11.33
CA GLY A 73 -15.52 9.92 -9.99
C GLY A 73 -14.44 9.36 -9.07
N TYR A 74 -13.71 10.22 -8.35
CA TYR A 74 -12.86 9.81 -7.23
C TYR A 74 -12.95 10.75 -6.04
N SER A 75 -12.61 10.23 -4.86
CA SER A 75 -12.52 11.02 -3.64
C SER A 75 -11.25 11.85 -3.63
N ARG A 76 -11.39 13.18 -3.71
CA ARG A 76 -10.26 14.12 -3.57
C ARG A 76 -9.55 13.99 -2.23
N LEU A 77 -10.28 13.63 -1.17
CA LEU A 77 -9.70 13.37 0.15
C LEU A 77 -8.80 12.14 0.13
N LYS A 78 -9.23 11.05 -0.52
CA LYS A 78 -8.42 9.82 -0.68
C LYS A 78 -7.13 10.13 -1.42
N LEU A 79 -7.21 10.86 -2.53
CA LEU A 79 -6.03 11.30 -3.29
C LEU A 79 -5.11 12.19 -2.44
N PHE A 80 -5.66 13.17 -1.72
CA PHE A 80 -4.88 14.04 -0.84
C PHE A 80 -4.13 13.25 0.23
N LEU A 81 -4.80 12.28 0.88
CA LEU A 81 -4.17 11.43 1.89
C LEU A 81 -3.06 10.56 1.31
N LEU A 82 -3.21 10.08 0.07
CA LEU A 82 -2.18 9.32 -0.63
C LEU A 82 -0.96 10.21 -0.95
N ILE A 83 -1.18 11.44 -1.43
CA ILE A 83 -0.08 12.39 -1.67
C ILE A 83 0.60 12.78 -0.35
N LEU A 84 -0.16 12.88 0.74
CA LEU A 84 0.40 13.13 2.07
C LEU A 84 1.25 11.94 2.55
N SER A 85 0.81 10.71 2.34
CA SER A 85 1.61 9.53 2.69
C SER A 85 2.93 9.48 1.93
N ARG A 86 2.94 9.88 0.65
CA ARG A 86 4.19 9.98 -0.15
C ARG A 86 5.22 10.90 0.51
N ARG A 87 4.77 12.00 1.12
CA ARG A 87 5.63 12.99 1.78
C ARG A 87 6.12 12.55 3.15
N ILE A 88 5.29 11.84 3.92
CA ILE A 88 5.60 11.47 5.31
C ILE A 88 6.32 10.11 5.39
N LEU A 89 5.85 9.13 4.61
CA LEU A 89 6.22 7.72 4.76
C LEU A 89 7.10 7.20 3.61
N GLY A 90 7.19 7.92 2.49
CA GLY A 90 7.95 7.52 1.30
C GLY A 90 7.09 6.94 0.19
N LEU A 91 7.71 6.68 -0.96
CA LEU A 91 7.06 6.16 -2.16
C LEU A 91 6.66 4.69 -1.97
N THR A 92 7.56 3.83 -1.50
CA THR A 92 7.29 2.39 -1.36
C THR A 92 6.12 2.12 -0.43
N PHE A 93 6.01 2.85 0.69
CA PHE A 93 4.84 2.74 1.57
C PHE A 93 3.55 3.15 0.84
N THR A 94 3.61 4.27 0.11
CA THR A 94 2.43 4.83 -0.58
C THR A 94 1.94 3.90 -1.67
N LEU A 95 2.85 3.31 -2.44
CA LEU A 95 2.52 2.30 -3.45
C LEU A 95 1.96 1.04 -2.80
N LYS A 96 2.58 0.51 -1.75
CA LYS A 96 1.99 -0.63 -0.99
C LYS A 96 0.60 -0.33 -0.44
N LEU A 97 0.33 0.90 -0.04
CA LEU A 97 -0.98 1.30 0.45
C LEU A 97 -2.03 1.35 -0.68
N LEU A 98 -1.61 1.75 -1.88
CA LEU A 98 -2.41 1.72 -3.10
C LEU A 98 -2.74 0.27 -3.47
N GLU A 99 -1.72 -0.59 -3.56
CA GLU A 99 -1.82 -1.96 -4.07
C GLU A 99 -2.38 -3.01 -3.11
N ARG A 100 -2.62 -2.69 -1.84
CA ARG A 100 -3.02 -3.71 -0.84
C ARG A 100 -4.31 -4.46 -1.18
N HIS A 101 -5.10 -3.97 -2.13
CA HIS A 101 -6.38 -4.56 -2.52
C HIS A 101 -6.32 -5.28 -3.88
N GLU A 102 -5.25 -5.15 -4.65
CA GLU A 102 -5.10 -5.75 -5.99
C GLU A 102 -5.34 -7.26 -5.97
N SER A 103 -4.78 -7.99 -5.01
CA SER A 103 -4.94 -9.45 -4.97
C SER A 103 -6.42 -9.86 -4.90
N ARG A 104 -7.26 -9.07 -4.23
CA ARG A 104 -8.72 -9.28 -4.18
C ARG A 104 -9.41 -8.87 -5.49
N VAL A 105 -8.95 -7.80 -6.13
CA VAL A 105 -9.42 -7.34 -7.44
C VAL A 105 -9.14 -8.41 -8.50
N ILE A 106 -7.93 -8.96 -8.53
CA ILE A 106 -7.52 -10.06 -9.43
C ILE A 106 -8.40 -11.30 -9.24
N GLU A 107 -8.72 -11.69 -8.00
CA GLU A 107 -9.67 -12.78 -7.74
C GLU A 107 -11.05 -12.48 -8.32
N SER A 108 -11.51 -11.24 -8.20
CA SER A 108 -12.78 -10.78 -8.73
C SER A 108 -12.78 -10.77 -10.27
N TYR A 109 -11.67 -10.40 -10.91
CA TYR A 109 -11.47 -10.47 -12.36
C TYR A 109 -11.50 -11.91 -12.85
N LYS A 110 -10.84 -12.84 -12.14
CA LYS A 110 -10.88 -14.28 -12.46
C LYS A 110 -12.29 -14.86 -12.37
N LEU A 111 -13.09 -14.43 -11.40
CA LEU A 111 -14.50 -14.82 -11.32
C LEU A 111 -15.31 -14.24 -12.49
N TYR A 112 -15.03 -12.99 -12.87
CA TYR A 112 -15.68 -12.33 -14.01
C TYR A 112 -15.28 -12.93 -15.37
N LEU A 113 -14.06 -13.45 -15.52
CA LEU A 113 -13.59 -14.15 -16.74
C LEU A 113 -14.53 -15.26 -17.19
N SER A 114 -15.15 -15.99 -16.25
CA SER A 114 -16.11 -17.07 -16.57
C SER A 114 -17.34 -16.59 -17.34
N ARG A 115 -17.57 -15.27 -17.39
CA ARG A 115 -18.73 -14.62 -18.03
C ARG A 115 -18.40 -14.00 -19.38
N LEU A 116 -17.11 -13.79 -19.67
CA LEU A 116 -16.64 -13.21 -20.92
C LEU A 116 -16.30 -14.31 -21.93
N ASN A 117 -16.53 -14.02 -23.21
CA ASN A 117 -16.18 -14.87 -24.34
C ASN A 117 -15.48 -14.05 -25.43
N GLY A 118 -14.67 -14.70 -26.27
CA GLY A 118 -14.00 -14.06 -27.40
C GLY A 118 -12.95 -13.02 -26.98
N GLU A 119 -12.86 -11.92 -27.72
CA GLU A 119 -11.83 -10.89 -27.57
C GLU A 119 -11.81 -10.23 -26.19
N ALA A 120 -12.99 -9.94 -25.62
CA ALA A 120 -13.10 -9.35 -24.29
C ALA A 120 -12.50 -10.24 -23.20
N ARG A 121 -12.63 -11.57 -23.35
CA ARG A 121 -12.03 -12.53 -22.42
C ARG A 121 -10.51 -12.50 -22.53
N SER A 122 -9.97 -12.56 -23.74
CA SER A 122 -8.52 -12.51 -23.96
C SER A 122 -7.89 -11.23 -23.42
N ARG A 123 -8.59 -10.10 -23.56
CA ARG A 123 -8.16 -8.81 -23.01
C ARG A 123 -8.18 -8.78 -21.48
N LEU A 124 -9.21 -9.33 -20.84
CA LEU A 124 -9.21 -9.44 -19.37
C LEU A 124 -8.13 -10.41 -18.86
N GLU A 125 -7.82 -11.48 -19.60
CA GLU A 125 -6.68 -12.36 -19.28
C GLU A 125 -5.33 -11.66 -19.40
N GLU A 126 -5.21 -10.68 -20.30
CA GLU A 126 -4.02 -9.81 -20.40
C GLU A 126 -3.93 -8.86 -19.21
N ILE A 127 -5.01 -8.15 -18.88
CA ILE A 127 -5.08 -7.29 -17.68
C ILE A 127 -4.68 -8.07 -16.43
N ILE A 128 -5.25 -9.26 -16.20
CA ILE A 128 -4.89 -10.09 -15.04
C ILE A 128 -3.40 -10.47 -15.03
N ARG A 129 -2.77 -10.66 -16.19
CA ARG A 129 -1.32 -10.96 -16.26
C ARG A 129 -0.48 -9.73 -15.97
N ASP A 130 -0.91 -8.57 -16.44
CA ASP A 130 -0.25 -7.29 -16.20
C ASP A 130 -0.26 -7.00 -14.69
N GLU A 131 -1.42 -7.09 -14.03
CA GLU A 131 -1.60 -6.92 -12.57
C GLU A 131 -0.70 -7.88 -11.75
N ILE A 132 -0.64 -9.16 -12.12
CA ILE A 132 0.21 -10.15 -11.43
C ILE A 132 1.70 -9.81 -11.61
N THR A 133 2.05 -9.22 -12.74
CA THR A 133 3.43 -8.83 -13.06
C THR A 133 3.79 -7.54 -12.32
N HIS A 134 2.87 -6.57 -12.26
CA HIS A 134 2.97 -5.34 -11.47
C HIS A 134 3.30 -5.63 -10.01
N GLU A 135 2.54 -6.49 -9.35
CA GLU A 135 2.77 -6.84 -7.94
C GLU A 135 4.19 -7.41 -7.70
N LYS A 136 4.70 -8.23 -8.63
CA LYS A 136 5.96 -8.97 -8.47
C LYS A 136 7.21 -8.18 -8.82
N SER A 137 7.19 -7.36 -9.88
CA SER A 137 8.41 -6.67 -10.32
C SER A 137 8.72 -5.42 -9.50
N TRP A 138 7.70 -4.82 -8.87
CA TRP A 138 7.83 -3.48 -8.30
C TRP A 138 8.35 -3.41 -6.87
N LEU A 139 7.92 -4.33 -6.01
CA LEU A 139 8.29 -4.28 -4.60
C LEU A 139 9.80 -4.40 -4.41
N ASP A 140 10.44 -5.23 -5.22
CA ASP A 140 11.87 -5.50 -5.10
C ASP A 140 12.70 -4.37 -5.71
N GLU A 141 12.34 -3.88 -6.91
CA GLU A 141 13.09 -2.83 -7.58
C GLU A 141 12.99 -1.47 -6.87
N MET A 142 11.83 -1.14 -6.30
CA MET A 142 11.63 0.12 -5.58
C MET A 142 12.18 0.08 -4.17
N ALA A 143 12.09 -1.05 -3.46
CA ALA A 143 12.63 -1.15 -2.10
C ALA A 143 14.17 -1.11 -2.08
N GLU A 144 14.83 -1.53 -3.15
CA GLU A 144 16.27 -1.33 -3.32
C GLU A 144 16.62 0.16 -3.51
N LYS A 145 15.78 0.89 -4.26
CA LYS A 145 15.97 2.32 -4.56
C LYS A 145 15.56 3.23 -3.39
N GLU A 146 14.62 2.81 -2.53
CA GLU A 146 14.23 3.54 -1.32
C GLU A 146 14.90 3.01 -0.05
N SER A 147 15.91 3.74 0.41
CA SER A 147 16.65 3.43 1.65
C SER A 147 15.76 3.40 2.91
N ILE A 148 14.62 4.10 2.92
CA ILE A 148 13.71 4.23 4.07
C ILE A 148 13.15 2.88 4.54
N VAL A 149 12.93 1.92 3.64
CA VAL A 149 12.32 0.62 3.95
C VAL A 149 13.25 -0.22 4.83
N LYS A 150 14.56 -0.17 4.57
CA LYS A 150 15.58 -0.83 5.42
C LYS A 150 15.58 -0.25 6.83
N TYR A 151 15.38 1.07 6.98
CA TYR A 151 15.31 1.73 8.28
C TYR A 151 14.03 1.43 9.05
N LEU A 152 12.90 1.25 8.36
CA LEU A 152 11.61 0.91 8.98
C LEU A 152 11.67 -0.40 9.77
N GLY A 153 12.40 -1.41 9.28
CA GLY A 153 12.60 -2.67 10.01
C GLY A 153 13.33 -2.48 11.34
N PHE A 154 14.40 -1.68 11.36
CA PHE A 154 15.14 -1.34 12.58
C PHE A 154 14.30 -0.50 13.55
N ILE A 155 13.51 0.44 13.03
CA ILE A 155 12.60 1.26 13.84
C ILE A 155 11.51 0.39 14.47
N ALA A 156 10.89 -0.52 13.71
CA ALA A 156 9.85 -1.41 14.22
C ALA A 156 10.39 -2.37 15.29
N LEU A 157 11.58 -2.93 15.08
CA LEU A 157 12.26 -3.77 16.05
C LEU A 157 12.58 -2.98 17.34
N GLY A 158 13.05 -1.73 17.18
CA GLY A 158 13.32 -0.87 18.31
C GLY A 158 12.06 -0.41 19.05
N LEU A 159 10.95 -0.18 18.35
CA LEU A 159 9.67 0.12 18.97
C LEU A 159 9.15 -1.06 19.80
N ALA A 160 9.28 -2.29 19.27
CA ALA A 160 8.84 -3.49 19.97
C ALA A 160 9.61 -3.69 21.29
N ASP A 161 10.94 -3.54 21.26
CA ASP A 161 11.78 -3.69 22.45
C ASP A 161 11.53 -2.56 23.47
N ALA A 162 11.38 -1.31 23.02
CA ALA A 162 11.02 -0.19 23.89
C ALA A 162 9.65 -0.38 24.58
N ILE A 163 8.64 -0.93 23.89
CA ILE A 163 7.33 -1.22 24.48
C ILE A 163 7.45 -2.29 25.55
N VAL A 164 8.23 -3.35 25.32
CA VAL A 164 8.46 -4.41 26.31
C VAL A 164 9.19 -3.84 27.53
N GLU A 165 10.23 -3.02 27.33
CA GLU A 165 11.05 -2.46 28.40
C GLU A 165 10.27 -1.46 29.27
N ILE A 166 9.48 -0.57 28.68
CA ILE A 166 8.66 0.39 29.43
C ILE A 166 7.51 -0.30 30.18
N THR A 167 6.90 -1.33 29.58
CA THR A 167 5.81 -2.09 30.19
C THR A 167 6.33 -2.94 31.35
N GLY A 168 7.48 -3.61 31.16
CA GLY A 168 8.15 -4.37 32.22
C GLY A 168 8.56 -3.48 33.38
N THR A 169 9.09 -2.28 33.09
CA THR A 169 9.43 -1.28 34.12
C THR A 169 8.19 -0.82 34.87
N HIS A 170 7.11 -0.45 34.19
CA HIS A 170 5.87 -0.05 34.85
C HIS A 170 5.28 -1.18 35.70
N ALA A 171 5.24 -2.41 35.19
CA ALA A 171 4.74 -3.57 35.93
C ALA A 171 5.59 -3.86 37.17
N GLY A 172 6.92 -3.79 37.05
CA GLY A 172 7.84 -3.97 38.18
C GLY A 172 7.68 -2.89 39.25
N PHE A 173 7.59 -1.63 38.85
CA PHE A 173 7.41 -0.52 39.80
C PHE A 173 6.01 -0.51 40.43
N LEU A 174 4.94 -0.81 39.70
CA LEU A 174 3.61 -0.95 40.31
C LEU A 174 3.54 -2.09 41.33
N GLY A 175 4.34 -3.16 41.15
CA GLY A 175 4.47 -4.23 42.14
C GLY A 175 5.35 -3.87 43.34
N ALA A 176 6.30 -2.94 43.17
CA ALA A 176 7.25 -2.55 44.21
C ALA A 176 6.83 -1.29 45.00
N THR A 177 5.95 -0.46 44.45
CA THR A 177 5.48 0.78 45.08
C THR A 177 4.00 1.03 44.78
N GLU A 178 3.26 1.48 45.80
CA GLU A 178 1.88 1.93 45.65
C GLU A 178 1.77 3.37 45.12
N VAL A 179 2.90 4.07 44.98
CA VAL A 179 2.95 5.47 44.55
C VAL A 179 3.07 5.53 43.03
N THR A 180 1.95 5.79 42.36
CA THR A 180 1.86 5.91 40.89
C THR A 180 2.82 6.96 40.31
N LEU A 181 3.09 8.04 41.05
CA LEU A 181 4.07 9.06 40.64
C LEU A 181 5.49 8.49 40.56
N VAL A 182 5.89 7.63 41.50
CA VAL A 182 7.21 7.01 41.50
C VAL A 182 7.33 6.04 40.35
N ALA A 183 6.29 5.23 40.10
CA ALA A 183 6.25 4.32 38.95
C ALA A 183 6.30 5.09 37.61
N GLY A 184 5.56 6.20 37.49
CA GLY A 184 5.55 7.03 36.29
C GLY A 184 6.88 7.73 36.02
N VAL A 185 7.54 8.28 37.04
CA VAL A 185 8.86 8.90 36.91
C VAL A 185 9.92 7.84 36.56
N ALA A 186 9.87 6.66 37.18
CA ALA A 186 10.76 5.56 36.85
C ALA A 186 10.58 5.08 35.39
N GLY A 187 9.33 4.91 34.94
CA GLY A 187 9.01 4.57 33.56
C GLY A 187 9.51 5.61 32.55
N LEU A 188 9.42 6.91 32.88
CA LEU A 188 9.97 7.98 32.04
C LEU A 188 11.50 7.95 31.96
N ILE A 189 12.19 7.76 33.09
CA ILE A 189 13.66 7.70 33.13
C ILE A 189 14.16 6.50 32.32
N VAL A 190 13.55 5.32 32.51
CA VAL A 190 13.92 4.10 31.78
C VAL A 190 13.58 4.25 30.30
N GLY A 191 12.37 4.67 29.95
CA GLY A 191 11.95 4.85 28.56
C GLY A 191 12.83 5.85 27.79
N LEU A 192 13.21 6.97 28.41
CA LEU A 192 14.10 7.95 27.79
C LEU A 192 15.53 7.38 27.60
N SER A 193 16.04 6.66 28.61
CA SER A 193 17.36 6.04 28.55
C SER A 193 17.43 4.94 27.48
N ALA A 194 16.40 4.11 27.40
CA ALA A 194 16.23 3.10 26.36
C ALA A 194 16.19 3.73 24.98
N ALA A 195 15.36 4.76 24.77
CA ALA A 195 15.27 5.46 23.48
C ALA A 195 16.61 6.04 23.01
N ILE A 196 17.39 6.65 23.90
CA ILE A 196 18.73 7.17 23.58
C ILE A 196 19.69 6.03 23.23
N SER A 197 19.70 4.94 24.01
CA SER A 197 20.55 3.77 23.76
C SER A 197 20.26 3.14 22.39
N MET A 198 18.98 2.92 22.08
CA MET A 198 18.53 2.30 20.83
C MET A 198 18.74 3.23 19.63
N SER A 199 18.57 4.54 19.79
CA SER A 199 18.92 5.52 18.76
C SER A 199 20.43 5.50 18.46
N GLY A 200 21.27 5.41 19.49
CA GLY A 200 22.72 5.24 19.34
C GLY A 200 23.08 3.94 18.63
N ALA A 201 22.46 2.82 19.00
CA ALA A 201 22.65 1.52 18.36
C ALA A 201 22.23 1.56 16.88
N ALA A 202 21.06 2.13 16.58
CA ALA A 202 20.57 2.28 15.20
C ALA A 202 21.48 3.19 14.35
N TYR A 203 22.00 4.28 14.92
CA TYR A 203 22.96 5.16 14.23
C TYR A 203 24.27 4.44 13.90
N LEU A 204 24.83 3.70 14.86
CA LEU A 204 26.05 2.92 14.65
C LEU A 204 25.82 1.82 13.61
N GLN A 205 24.68 1.13 13.69
CA GLN A 205 24.33 0.06 12.75
C GLN A 205 24.10 0.58 11.34
N ALA A 206 23.45 1.74 11.17
CA ALA A 206 23.33 2.43 9.88
C ALA A 206 24.69 2.84 9.32
N LYS A 207 25.59 3.36 10.17
CA LYS A 207 26.94 3.77 9.77
C LYS A 207 27.83 2.58 9.37
N HIS A 208 27.72 1.46 10.07
CA HIS A 208 28.48 0.25 9.75
C HIS A 208 27.90 -0.52 8.56
N GLY A 209 26.57 -0.56 8.40
CA GLY A 209 25.92 -1.14 7.22
C GLY A 209 26.30 -0.43 5.91
N GLY A 210 26.45 0.90 5.94
CA GLY A 210 26.96 1.68 4.80
C GLY A 210 28.47 1.51 4.52
N LEU A 211 29.24 0.97 5.46
CA LEU A 211 30.67 0.65 5.26
C LEU A 211 30.84 -0.71 4.56
N GLU A 212 30.01 -1.71 4.84
CA GLU A 212 30.03 -3.01 4.14
C GLU A 212 29.57 -2.91 2.69
N GLU A 213 28.59 -2.05 2.37
CA GLU A 213 28.14 -1.81 0.99
C GLU A 213 29.22 -1.14 0.12
N LYS A 214 30.11 -0.36 0.74
CA LYS A 214 31.25 0.30 0.07
C LYS A 214 32.48 -0.60 -0.11
N LEU A 215 32.45 -1.82 0.42
CA LEU A 215 33.54 -2.80 0.41
C LEU A 215 33.20 -4.10 -0.33
N ARG A 216 32.02 -4.17 -0.99
CA ARG A 216 31.73 -5.25 -1.95
C ARG A 216 32.41 -4.93 -3.29
N PRO A 217 33.28 -5.83 -3.81
CA PRO A 217 33.93 -5.66 -5.11
C PRO A 217 32.94 -5.74 -6.28
#